data_AF-A0A5U9SPB8-F1
#
_entry.id   AF-A0A5U9SPB8-F1
#
_cell.length_a   1.000
_cell.length_b   1.000
_cell.length_c   1.000
_cell.angle_alpha   90.00
_cell.angle_beta   90.00
_cell.angle_gamma   90.00
#
_symmetry.space_group_name_H-M   'P 1'
#
loop_
_entity.id
_entity.type
_entity.pdbx_description
1 polymer ?
#
loop_
_entity_poly.entity_id
_entity_poly.type
_entity_poly.pdbx_seq_one_letter_code
_entity_poly.pdbx_strand_id
1 'polypeptide(L)' 'RAAVDATTEIKVALRLAGTPIGPNDTAIAGHAIAAGAILVTNNVREFERVPGLVPEDWVK' A
#
# COMPACT_ATOMS: atom_id res chain seq x y z
N ARG A 1 14.48 -5.68 5.62
CA ARG A 1 13.66 -6.91 5.56
C ARG A 1 12.19 -6.57 5.75
N ALA A 2 11.83 -5.84 6.81
CA ALA A 2 10.46 -5.35 7.06
C ALA A 2 9.68 -4.84 5.83
N ALA A 3 10.26 -4.02 4.95
CA ALA A 3 9.57 -3.53 3.75
C ALA A 3 9.21 -4.64 2.74
N VAL A 4 10.07 -5.65 2.59
CA VAL A 4 9.83 -6.81 1.71
C VAL A 4 8.76 -7.72 2.31
N ASP A 5 8.81 -7.91 3.63
CA ASP A 5 7.83 -8.70 4.38
C ASP A 5 6.44 -8.04 4.27
N ALA A 6 6.34 -6.75 4.56
CA ALA A 6 5.12 -5.96 4.41
C ALA A 6 4.56 -5.97 2.97
N THR A 7 5.43 -5.80 1.96
CA THR A 7 5.04 -5.90 0.55
C THR A 7 4.41 -7.27 0.24
N THR A 8 4.97 -8.35 0.78
CA THR A 8 4.50 -9.71 0.55
C THR A 8 3.15 -9.95 1.23
N GLU A 9 3.00 -9.50 2.46
CA GLU A 9 1.74 -9.56 3.22
C GLU A 9 0.61 -8.81 2.50
N ILE A 10 0.88 -7.60 2.00
CA ILE A 10 -0.08 -6.81 1.23
C ILE A 10 -0.50 -7.55 -0.05
N LYS A 11 0.45 -8.13 -0.80
CA LYS A 11 0.13 -8.92 -2.01
C LYS A 11 -0.81 -10.08 -1.70
N VAL A 12 -0.55 -10.80 -0.61
CA VAL A 12 -1.38 -11.94 -0.20
C VAL A 12 -2.78 -11.45 0.21
N ALA A 13 -2.86 -10.44 1.06
CA ALA A 13 -4.14 -9.90 1.55
C ALA A 13 -5.03 -9.41 0.40
N LEU A 14 -4.47 -8.60 -0.51
CA LEU A 14 -5.21 -8.07 -1.66
C LEU A 14 -5.61 -9.15 -2.66
N ARG A 15 -4.76 -10.17 -2.84
CA ARG A 15 -5.10 -11.31 -3.70
C ARG A 15 -6.24 -12.14 -3.13
N LEU A 16 -6.24 -12.38 -1.82
CA LEU A 16 -7.32 -13.09 -1.13
C LEU A 16 -8.63 -12.29 -1.15
N ALA A 17 -8.55 -10.96 -1.09
CA ALA A 17 -9.70 -10.07 -1.21
C ALA A 17 -10.21 -9.87 -2.66
N GLY A 18 -9.49 -10.38 -3.66
CA GLY A 18 -9.85 -10.21 -5.08
C GLY A 18 -9.63 -8.80 -5.63
N THR A 19 -8.82 -7.97 -4.94
CA THR A 19 -8.62 -6.55 -5.25
C THR A 19 -7.13 -6.18 -5.36
N PRO A 20 -6.34 -6.87 -6.21
CA PRO A 20 -4.92 -6.57 -6.37
C PRO A 20 -4.70 -5.11 -6.81
N ILE A 21 -3.57 -4.54 -6.41
CA ILE A 21 -3.04 -3.27 -6.91
C ILE A 21 -1.78 -3.51 -7.72
N GLY A 22 -1.29 -2.48 -8.41
CA GLY A 22 -0.06 -2.54 -9.17
C GLY A 22 1.12 -3.13 -8.37
N PRO A 23 2.04 -3.88 -9.02
CA PRO A 23 3.20 -4.46 -8.33
C PRO A 23 4.12 -3.39 -7.73
N ASN A 24 4.25 -2.22 -8.39
CA ASN A 24 4.98 -1.07 -7.88
C ASN A 24 4.26 -0.42 -6.71
N ASP A 25 2.93 -0.26 -6.81
CA ASP A 25 2.11 0.31 -5.73
C ASP A 25 2.17 -0.57 -4.48
N THR A 26 2.22 -1.88 -4.65
CA THR A 26 2.40 -2.79 -3.53
C THR A 26 3.76 -2.61 -2.84
N ALA A 27 4.83 -2.37 -3.61
CA ALA A 27 6.16 -2.11 -3.05
C ALA A 27 6.23 -0.74 -2.37
N ILE A 28 5.60 0.29 -2.94
CA ILE A 28 5.47 1.63 -2.34
C ILE A 28 4.72 1.53 -1.00
N ALA A 29 3.58 0.84 -0.99
CA ALA A 29 2.78 0.62 0.21
C ALA A 29 3.54 -0.17 1.28
N GLY A 30 4.21 -1.25 0.90
CA GLY A 30 5.04 -2.03 1.82
C GLY A 30 6.21 -1.23 2.40
N HIS A 31 6.81 -0.33 1.62
CA HIS A 31 7.82 0.59 2.12
C HIS A 31 7.24 1.59 3.13
N ALA A 32 6.10 2.21 2.81
CA ALA A 32 5.44 3.18 3.69
C ALA A 32 5.04 2.56 5.04
N ILE A 33 4.44 1.37 5.02
CA ILE A 33 4.07 0.63 6.24
C ILE A 33 5.32 0.31 7.08
N ALA A 34 6.37 -0.24 6.46
CA ALA A 34 7.60 -0.59 7.17
C ALA A 34 8.35 0.63 7.74
N ALA A 35 8.19 1.79 7.12
CA ALA A 35 8.75 3.05 7.60
C ALA A 35 7.85 3.75 8.64
N GLY A 36 6.61 3.29 8.85
CA GLY A 36 5.62 4.01 9.65
C GLY A 36 5.25 5.37 9.07
N ALA A 37 5.34 5.52 7.75
CA ALA A 37 5.15 6.78 7.03
C ALA A 37 3.72 6.91 6.47
N ILE A 38 3.27 8.15 6.33
CA ILE A 38 2.04 8.49 5.60
C ILE A 38 2.37 8.52 4.10
N LEU A 39 1.57 7.81 3.30
CA LEU A 39 1.71 7.83 1.84
C LEU A 39 0.89 8.97 1.24
N VAL A 40 1.55 9.97 0.69
CA VAL A 40 0.87 11.03 -0.08
C VAL A 40 0.73 10.58 -1.53
N THR A 41 -0.49 10.56 -2.06
CA THR A 41 -0.78 10.11 -3.43
C THR A 41 -2.08 10.73 -3.96
N ASN A 42 -2.13 11.02 -5.27
CA ASN A 42 -3.37 11.40 -5.95
C ASN A 42 -4.21 10.18 -6.39
N ASN A 43 -3.69 8.97 -6.21
CA ASN A 43 -4.37 7.70 -6.53
C ASN A 43 -4.92 7.04 -5.26
N VAL A 44 -5.56 7.82 -4.40
CA VAL A 44 -6.07 7.38 -3.09
C VAL A 44 -6.92 6.12 -3.19
N ARG A 45 -7.81 6.03 -4.20
CA ARG A 45 -8.73 4.89 -4.40
C ARG A 45 -8.01 3.54 -4.56
N GLU A 46 -6.82 3.54 -5.15
CA GLU A 46 -6.03 2.31 -5.29
C GLU A 46 -5.38 1.92 -3.96
N PHE A 47 -4.76 2.89 -3.27
CA PHE A 47 -4.04 2.66 -2.02
C PHE A 47 -4.94 2.46 -0.79
N GLU A 48 -6.19 2.94 -0.80
CA GLU A 48 -7.21 2.66 0.23
C GLU A 48 -7.51 1.17 0.40
N ARG A 49 -7.18 0.34 -0.60
CA ARG A 49 -7.36 -1.12 -0.52
C ARG A 49 -6.32 -1.79 0.38
N VAL A 50 -5.17 -1.13 0.60
CA VAL A 50 -4.05 -1.68 1.35
C VAL A 50 -4.40 -1.67 2.85
N PRO A 51 -4.46 -2.84 3.51
CA PRO A 51 -4.72 -2.90 4.94
C PRO A 51 -3.60 -2.19 5.74
N GLY A 52 -3.99 -1.32 6.67
CA GLY A 52 -3.04 -0.62 7.56
C GLY A 52 -2.34 0.58 6.93
N LEU A 53 -2.67 0.96 5.70
CA LEU A 53 -2.16 2.18 5.06
C LEU A 53 -3.20 3.30 5.15
N VAL A 54 -2.77 4.49 5.54
CA VAL A 54 -3.60 5.71 5.52
C VAL A 54 -3.00 6.68 4.51
N PRO A 55 -3.51 6.70 3.26
CA PRO A 55 -3.03 7.62 2.25
C PRO A 55 -3.61 9.03 2.42
N GLU A 56 -2.84 10.05 2.06
CA GLU A 56 -3.28 11.45 1.99
C GLU A 56 -3.28 11.98 0.55
N ASP A 57 -4.20 12.90 0.25
CA ASP A 57 -4.29 13.60 -1.04
C ASP A 57 -4.00 15.09 -0.83
N TRP A 58 -2.92 15.59 -1.46
CA TRP A 58 -2.49 16.99 -1.34
C TRP A 58 -2.78 17.82 -2.58
N VAL A 59 -3.32 17.21 -3.64
CA VAL A 59 -3.68 17.91 -4.89
C VAL A 59 -5.18 18.17 -5.01
N LYS A 60 -5.91 17.93 -3.91
CA LYS A 60 -7.31 18.32 -3.74
C LYS A 60 -7.46 19.68 -3.08
#